data_AF-A0ABD2ZNI5-F1
#
_entry.id   AF-A0ABD2ZNI5-F1
#
_cell.length_a   1.000
_cell.length_b   1.000
_cell.length_c   1.000
_cell.angle_alpha   90.00
_cell.angle_beta   90.00
_cell.angle_gamma   90.00
#
_symmetry.space_group_name_H-M   'P 1'
#
loop_
_entity.id
_entity.type
_entity.pdbx_description
1 polymer ?
#
loop_
_entity_poly.entity_id
_entity_poly.type
_entity_poly.pdbx_seq_one_letter_code
_entity_poly.pdbx_strand_id
1 'polypeptide(L)'
;MSTFPNPSIVMIEALEGSLMIPMNSTKKIRAYAHCAKQSRGFTLLLINLDGNTSVQVKLAHNGTIADRRNKHRHPPRTKYIQLPRHKKTGSFTRDEYHLTGKDGDIHSQIMLLNGNELTVDKYENIPQRIPQSANASEPVTVAPYSIVSAYIPYIIFQACN
;
A
#
# COMPACT_ATOMS: atom_id res chain seq x y z
N MET A 1 -4.48 -21.11 -27.01
CA MET A 1 -3.88 -20.74 -25.71
C MET A 1 -3.51 -19.26 -25.78
N SER A 2 -4.40 -18.38 -25.32
CA SER A 2 -4.06 -16.98 -25.08
C SER A 2 -3.21 -16.94 -23.81
N THR A 3 -1.93 -16.58 -23.96
CA THR A 3 -1.06 -16.20 -22.85
C THR A 3 -1.63 -14.94 -22.23
N PHE A 4 -2.34 -15.08 -21.11
CA PHE A 4 -2.70 -13.96 -20.25
C PHE A 4 -1.40 -13.28 -19.79
N PRO A 5 -1.32 -11.94 -19.81
CA PRO A 5 -0.24 -11.27 -19.12
C PRO A 5 -0.30 -11.69 -17.65
N ASN A 6 0.82 -12.20 -17.15
CA ASN A 6 1.00 -12.65 -15.78
C ASN A 6 0.35 -11.61 -14.83
N PRO A 7 -0.58 -11.95 -13.92
CA PRO A 7 -1.27 -10.97 -13.08
C PRO A 7 -0.31 -10.10 -12.24
N SER A 8 0.91 -10.58 -12.02
CA SER A 8 2.05 -9.78 -11.54
C SER A 8 2.35 -8.56 -12.41
N ILE A 9 2.33 -8.69 -13.74
CA ILE A 9 2.53 -7.59 -14.71
C ILE A 9 1.42 -6.54 -14.57
N VAL A 10 0.16 -6.94 -14.39
CA VAL A 10 -0.97 -5.98 -14.32
C VAL A 10 -0.93 -5.13 -13.03
N MET A 11 -0.24 -5.60 -11.99
CA MET A 11 0.03 -4.80 -10.78
C MET A 11 1.35 -4.02 -10.86
N ILE A 12 2.33 -4.52 -11.62
CA ILE A 12 3.68 -3.94 -11.80
C ILE A 12 3.72 -2.91 -12.94
N GLU A 13 2.75 -2.87 -13.85
CA GLU A 13 2.65 -1.89 -14.95
C GLU A 13 2.45 -0.44 -14.49
N ALA A 14 2.46 -0.17 -13.18
CA ALA A 14 2.35 1.16 -12.60
C ALA A 14 3.70 1.82 -12.22
N LEU A 15 4.86 1.23 -12.56
CA LEU A 15 6.16 1.69 -12.05
C LEU A 15 7.00 2.54 -13.03
N GLU A 16 6.42 3.55 -13.68
CA GLU A 16 7.24 4.69 -14.16
C GLU A 16 7.26 5.76 -13.06
N GLY A 17 8.45 6.07 -12.52
CA GLY A 17 8.66 7.13 -11.50
C GLY A 17 8.69 6.68 -10.03
N SER A 18 9.47 5.65 -9.70
CA SER A 18 9.57 5.10 -8.33
C SER A 18 10.25 6.04 -7.34
N LEU A 19 9.62 6.21 -6.18
CA LEU A 19 10.21 6.81 -4.99
C LEU A 19 10.91 5.71 -4.17
N MET A 20 12.20 5.89 -3.90
CA MET A 20 12.93 5.06 -2.95
C MET A 20 12.54 5.44 -1.52
N ILE A 21 11.98 4.48 -0.77
CA ILE A 21 11.66 4.67 0.64
C ILE A 21 12.74 4.02 1.50
N PRO A 22 13.37 4.74 2.45
CA PRO A 22 14.27 4.14 3.41
C PRO A 22 13.49 3.18 4.31
N MET A 23 13.90 1.91 4.34
CA MET A 23 13.32 0.89 5.20
C MET A 23 14.37 0.21 6.04
N ASN A 24 14.12 0.14 7.35
CA ASN A 24 14.85 -0.74 8.25
C ASN A 24 14.24 -2.13 8.14
N SER A 25 14.74 -2.93 7.20
CA SER A 25 14.15 -4.23 6.86
C SER A 25 15.20 -5.33 6.70
N THR A 26 14.74 -6.58 6.75
CA THR A 26 15.55 -7.75 6.40
C THR A 26 15.74 -7.82 4.88
N LYS A 27 16.80 -8.51 4.41
CA LYS A 27 17.11 -8.68 2.97
C LYS A 27 15.97 -9.33 2.14
N LYS A 28 14.92 -9.85 2.80
CA LYS A 28 13.83 -10.62 2.18
C LYS A 28 12.54 -9.83 1.96
N ILE A 29 12.49 -8.56 2.36
CA ILE A 29 11.36 -7.67 2.05
C ILE A 29 11.87 -6.58 1.11
N ARG A 30 11.19 -6.42 -0.02
CA ARG A 30 11.40 -5.29 -0.93
C ARG A 30 10.22 -4.35 -0.82
N ALA A 31 10.48 -3.07 -0.97
CA ALA A 31 9.45 -2.05 -0.98
C ALA A 31 9.73 -0.97 -2.02
N TYR A 32 8.65 -0.54 -2.65
CA TYR A 32 8.65 0.49 -3.67
C TYR A 32 7.48 1.42 -3.38
N ALA A 33 7.61 2.70 -3.69
CA ALA A 33 6.47 3.60 -3.63
C ALA A 33 6.36 4.45 -4.86
N HIS A 34 5.14 4.84 -5.17
CA HIS A 34 4.83 5.75 -6.26
C HIS A 34 3.81 6.77 -5.81
N CYS A 35 3.97 8.00 -6.27
CA CYS A 35 2.96 9.02 -6.08
C CYS A 35 1.66 8.61 -6.78
N ALA A 36 0.53 8.91 -6.16
CA ALA A 36 -0.76 8.59 -6.76
C ALA A 36 -1.01 9.51 -7.96
N LYS A 37 -1.31 8.92 -9.13
CA LYS A 37 -1.37 9.65 -10.42
C LYS A 37 -2.52 10.65 -10.52
N GLN A 38 -3.68 10.31 -9.95
CA GLN A 38 -4.93 11.10 -10.07
C GLN A 38 -5.51 11.50 -8.71
N SER A 39 -4.76 11.30 -7.63
CA SER A 39 -5.23 11.53 -6.27
C SER A 39 -4.08 11.96 -5.37
N ARG A 40 -4.40 12.38 -4.14
CA ARG A 40 -3.38 12.72 -3.15
C ARG A 40 -2.77 11.47 -2.54
N GLY A 41 -1.52 11.59 -2.13
CA GLY A 41 -0.81 10.54 -1.41
C GLY A 41 -0.03 9.64 -2.34
N PHE A 42 0.17 8.39 -1.91
CA PHE A 42 1.07 7.47 -2.58
C PHE A 42 0.60 6.03 -2.42
N THR A 43 1.11 5.16 -3.27
CA THR A 43 0.92 3.72 -3.19
C THR A 43 2.24 3.08 -2.80
N LEU A 44 2.20 2.18 -1.82
CA LEU A 44 3.33 1.36 -1.39
C LEU A 44 3.15 -0.06 -1.94
N LEU A 45 4.15 -0.58 -2.65
CA LEU A 45 4.24 -1.98 -3.07
C LEU A 45 5.25 -2.67 -2.15
N LEU A 46 4.79 -3.69 -1.42
CA LEU A 46 5.60 -4.53 -0.54
C LEU A 46 5.67 -5.94 -1.14
N ILE A 47 6.86 -6.52 -1.16
CA ILE A 47 7.10 -7.87 -1.67
C ILE A 47 7.83 -8.66 -0.59
N ASN A 48 7.24 -9.76 -0.14
CA ASN A 48 7.87 -10.69 0.77
C ASN A 48 8.44 -11.89 0.01
N LEU A 49 9.76 -12.05 0.11
CA LEU A 49 10.52 -13.14 -0.48
C LEU A 49 10.85 -14.24 0.55
N ASP A 50 10.42 -14.08 1.81
CA ASP A 50 10.47 -15.14 2.81
C ASP A 50 9.27 -16.07 2.65
N GLY A 51 9.52 -17.38 2.63
CA GLY A 51 8.49 -18.41 2.53
C GLY A 51 7.90 -18.86 3.86
N ASN A 52 8.49 -18.44 4.98
CA ASN A 52 8.15 -18.96 6.30
C ASN A 52 7.58 -17.89 7.23
N THR A 53 7.84 -16.61 6.97
CA THR A 53 7.49 -15.53 7.92
C THR A 53 6.63 -14.45 7.30
N SER A 54 5.52 -14.14 7.97
CA SER A 54 4.79 -12.90 7.73
C SER A 54 5.53 -11.73 8.36
N VAL A 55 5.51 -10.58 7.68
CA VAL A 55 6.15 -9.34 8.15
C VAL A 55 5.10 -8.27 8.37
N GLN A 56 5.19 -7.57 9.50
CA GLN A 56 4.36 -6.39 9.79
C GLN A 56 5.14 -5.12 9.46
N VAL A 57 4.65 -4.35 8.49
CA VAL A 57 5.25 -3.08 8.06
C VAL A 57 4.45 -1.94 8.68
N LYS A 58 5.12 -1.12 9.49
CA LYS A 58 4.56 0.11 10.05
C LYS A 58 5.11 1.31 9.30
N LEU A 59 4.23 2.21 8.92
CA LEU A 59 4.59 3.48 8.29
C LEU A 59 4.99 4.48 9.37
N ALA A 60 6.28 4.80 9.44
CA ALA A 60 6.77 5.94 10.19
C ALA A 60 6.81 7.15 9.26
N HIS A 61 6.16 8.24 9.65
CA HIS A 61 6.07 9.45 8.81
C HIS A 61 6.21 10.72 9.63
N ASN A 62 6.95 11.69 9.08
CA ASN A 62 7.16 13.03 9.65
C ASN A 62 6.49 14.14 8.86
N GLY A 63 5.85 13.84 7.72
CA GLY A 63 5.25 14.86 6.87
C GLY A 63 3.82 15.24 7.26
N THR A 64 3.21 16.06 6.42
CA THR A 64 1.90 16.64 6.70
C THR A 64 0.79 15.60 6.52
N ILE A 65 0.03 15.38 7.59
CA ILE A 65 -1.27 14.69 7.52
C ILE A 65 -2.26 15.64 6.84
N ALA A 66 -3.01 15.15 5.86
CA ALA A 66 -4.10 15.92 5.26
C ALA A 66 -5.17 16.26 6.32
N ASP A 67 -5.15 17.48 6.85
CA ASP A 67 -6.16 17.96 7.80
C ASP A 67 -7.50 18.17 7.06
N ARG A 68 -8.56 17.48 7.51
CA ARG A 68 -9.93 17.65 6.98
C ARG A 68 -10.65 18.87 7.58
N ARG A 69 -10.01 19.64 8.47
CA ARG A 69 -10.67 20.76 9.14
C ARG A 69 -10.62 22.03 8.29
N ASN A 70 -11.81 22.59 8.05
CA ASN A 70 -12.02 23.93 7.51
C ASN A 70 -11.08 24.94 8.18
N LYS A 71 -10.31 25.65 7.36
CA LYS A 71 -9.35 26.67 7.79
C LYS A 71 -10.10 27.92 8.27
N HIS A 72 -10.34 28.05 9.57
CA HIS A 72 -10.31 29.36 10.20
C HIS A 72 -8.89 29.61 10.70
N ARG A 73 -8.15 30.39 9.89
CA ARG A 73 -6.77 30.80 10.15
C ARG A 73 -6.72 31.82 11.29
N HIS A 74 -6.15 31.48 12.43
CA HIS A 74 -5.47 32.45 13.31
C HIS A 74 -4.14 31.84 13.78
N PRO A 75 -3.01 32.58 13.72
CA PRO A 75 -1.71 32.05 14.15
C PRO A 75 -1.46 32.36 15.63
N PRO A 76 -0.96 31.42 16.45
CA PRO A 76 -0.25 31.79 17.66
C PRO A 76 1.24 31.44 17.55
N ARG A 77 2.05 32.46 17.83
CA ARG A 77 3.46 32.34 18.23
C ARG A 77 3.54 31.60 19.57
N THR A 78 4.44 30.62 19.71
CA THR A 78 5.34 30.44 20.88
C THR A 78 6.21 29.19 20.73
N LYS A 79 7.46 29.32 21.21
CA LYS A 79 8.50 28.29 21.28
C LYS A 79 8.27 27.39 22.50
N TYR A 80 7.90 26.12 22.31
CA TYR A 80 8.21 25.02 23.24
C TYR A 80 8.12 23.69 22.45
N ILE A 81 9.18 22.88 22.52
CA ILE A 81 9.18 21.51 22.01
C ILE A 81 8.29 20.71 22.96
N GLN A 82 7.06 20.43 22.53
CA GLN A 82 6.20 19.44 23.14
C GLN A 82 5.94 18.37 22.08
N LEU A 83 6.44 17.15 22.33
CA LEU A 83 6.07 15.97 21.54
C LEU A 83 4.53 15.88 21.49
N PRO A 84 3.89 15.86 20.32
CA PRO A 84 2.45 15.67 20.26
C PRO A 84 2.10 14.22 20.58
N ARG A 85 1.85 14.00 21.86
CA ARG A 85 0.97 12.99 22.45
C ARG A 85 -0.20 12.69 21.51
N HIS A 86 -0.42 11.39 21.22
CA HIS A 86 -1.61 10.78 20.61
C HIS A 86 -2.81 11.74 20.51
N LYS A 87 -2.86 12.57 19.46
CA LYS A 87 -4.10 13.23 19.08
C LYS A 87 -4.89 12.17 18.34
N LYS A 88 -6.13 11.89 18.78
CA LYS A 88 -7.09 11.04 18.08
C LYS A 88 -7.13 11.47 16.62
N THR A 89 -6.34 10.80 15.79
CA THR A 89 -6.47 10.82 14.34
C THR A 89 -7.88 10.33 14.10
N GLY A 90 -8.75 11.16 13.52
CA GLY A 90 -9.95 10.63 12.89
C GLY A 90 -9.51 9.42 12.05
N SER A 91 -10.22 8.29 12.16
CA SER A 91 -9.78 6.99 11.65
C SER A 91 -9.50 7.09 10.14
N PHE A 92 -8.27 7.46 9.78
CA PHE A 92 -7.83 7.42 8.40
C PHE A 92 -7.81 5.95 7.99
N THR A 93 -8.24 5.70 6.78
CA THR A 93 -8.19 4.37 6.18
C THR A 93 -7.17 4.35 5.06
N ARG A 94 -6.67 3.17 4.78
CA ARG A 94 -5.90 2.85 3.59
C ARG A 94 -6.55 1.65 2.91
N ASP A 95 -6.31 1.55 1.62
CA ASP A 95 -6.84 0.46 0.81
C ASP A 95 -5.70 -0.51 0.50
N GLU A 96 -5.89 -1.79 0.82
CA GLU A 96 -4.89 -2.84 0.64
C GLU A 96 -5.34 -3.88 -0.39
N TYR A 97 -4.40 -4.31 -1.21
CA TYR A 97 -4.56 -5.34 -2.22
C TYR A 97 -3.49 -6.41 -1.98
N HIS A 98 -3.91 -7.53 -1.39
CA HIS A 98 -3.04 -8.66 -1.06
C HIS A 98 -3.10 -9.68 -2.18
N LEU A 99 -1.96 -9.91 -2.82
CA LEU A 99 -1.78 -10.90 -3.86
C LEU A 99 -1.00 -12.10 -3.34
N THR A 100 -1.58 -13.29 -3.50
CA THR A 100 -0.94 -14.57 -3.18
C THR A 100 -1.12 -15.56 -4.32
N GLY A 101 -0.22 -16.52 -4.43
CA GLY A 101 -0.50 -17.73 -5.21
C GLY A 101 -1.65 -18.51 -4.58
N LYS A 102 -2.44 -19.21 -5.40
CA LYS A 102 -3.43 -20.17 -4.90
C LYS A 102 -2.73 -21.20 -4.01
N ASP A 103 -3.34 -21.48 -2.85
CA ASP A 103 -2.81 -22.39 -1.83
C ASP A 103 -1.40 -22.03 -1.30
N GLY A 104 -0.96 -20.78 -1.52
CA GLY A 104 0.40 -20.33 -1.18
C GLY A 104 1.49 -20.84 -2.14
N ASP A 105 1.12 -21.47 -3.25
CA ASP A 105 2.06 -21.96 -4.25
C ASP A 105 2.51 -20.83 -5.18
N ILE A 106 3.80 -20.52 -5.15
CA ILE A 106 4.44 -19.50 -6.01
C ILE A 106 4.50 -19.91 -7.48
N HIS A 107 4.31 -21.20 -7.80
CA HIS A 107 4.26 -21.71 -9.16
C HIS A 107 2.85 -21.75 -9.73
N SER A 108 1.83 -21.51 -8.90
CA SER A 108 0.44 -21.44 -9.34
C SER A 108 0.26 -20.36 -10.41
N GLN A 109 -0.47 -20.73 -11.47
CA GLN A 109 -0.92 -19.77 -12.49
C GLN A 109 -2.17 -19.00 -12.05
N ILE A 110 -2.80 -19.42 -10.95
CA ILE A 110 -3.94 -18.75 -10.34
C ILE A 110 -3.43 -17.91 -9.18
N MET A 111 -3.73 -16.61 -9.22
CA MET A 111 -3.49 -15.68 -8.13
C MET A 111 -4.79 -15.34 -7.41
N LEU A 112 -4.69 -15.06 -6.11
CA LEU A 112 -5.78 -14.58 -5.28
C LEU A 112 -5.57 -13.10 -4.98
N LEU A 113 -6.64 -12.30 -5.09
CA LEU A 113 -6.71 -10.94 -4.57
C LEU A 113 -7.57 -10.92 -3.32
N ASN A 114 -6.96 -10.57 -2.18
CA ASN A 114 -7.64 -10.54 -0.88
C ASN A 114 -8.39 -11.86 -0.60
N GLY A 115 -7.82 -13.00 -1.03
CA GLY A 115 -8.38 -14.34 -0.90
C GLY A 115 -9.28 -14.82 -2.04
N ASN A 116 -9.63 -13.98 -3.02
CA ASN A 116 -10.52 -14.33 -4.13
C ASN A 116 -9.74 -14.58 -5.43
N GLU A 117 -10.06 -15.64 -6.17
CA GLU A 117 -9.38 -15.94 -7.43
C GLU A 117 -9.52 -14.81 -8.46
N LEU A 118 -8.38 -14.37 -9.00
CA LEU A 118 -8.32 -13.44 -10.11
C LEU A 118 -8.40 -14.22 -11.43
N THR A 119 -9.62 -14.60 -11.80
CA THR A 119 -9.91 -15.24 -13.08
C THR A 119 -10.77 -14.33 -13.93
N VAL A 120 -10.55 -14.35 -15.24
CA VAL A 120 -11.50 -13.72 -16.16
C VAL A 120 -12.83 -14.46 -16.16
N ASP A 121 -13.91 -13.74 -16.46
CA ASP A 121 -15.21 -14.36 -16.64
C ASP A 121 -15.28 -15.15 -17.97
N LYS A 122 -16.43 -15.78 -18.23
CA LYS A 122 -16.69 -16.53 -19.48
C LYS A 122 -16.62 -15.68 -20.76
N TYR A 123 -16.56 -14.36 -20.63
CA TYR A 123 -16.43 -13.40 -21.73
C TYR A 123 -15.04 -12.76 -21.77
N GLU A 124 -14.06 -13.33 -21.05
CA GLU A 124 -12.69 -12.84 -20.95
C GLU A 124 -12.56 -11.45 -20.29
N ASN A 125 -13.59 -10.99 -19.57
CA ASN A 125 -13.50 -9.73 -18.85
C ASN A 125 -12.64 -9.87 -17.59
N ILE A 126 -11.81 -8.86 -17.35
CA ILE A 126 -10.99 -8.77 -16.13
C ILE A 126 -11.91 -8.44 -14.94
N PRO A 127 -11.83 -9.20 -13.83
CA PRO A 127 -12.64 -8.93 -12.65
C PRO A 127 -12.28 -7.59 -12.01
N GLN A 128 -13.24 -6.99 -11.32
CA GLN A 128 -12.98 -5.77 -10.56
C GLN A 128 -11.98 -6.04 -9.42
N ARG A 129 -11.02 -5.13 -9.27
CA ARG A 129 -9.99 -5.19 -8.22
C ARG A 129 -10.52 -4.49 -6.96
N ILE A 130 -11.11 -5.26 -6.05
CA ILE A 130 -11.72 -4.74 -4.82
C ILE A 130 -10.67 -4.70 -3.69
N PRO A 131 -10.40 -3.52 -3.10
CA PRO A 131 -9.48 -3.41 -1.97
C PRO A 131 -10.10 -3.91 -0.65
N GLN A 132 -9.23 -4.23 0.29
CA GLN A 132 -9.56 -4.34 1.71
C GLN A 132 -9.26 -3.01 2.40
N SER A 133 -10.25 -2.38 3.02
CA SER A 133 -10.02 -1.15 3.79
C SER A 133 -9.45 -1.49 5.18
N ALA A 134 -8.33 -0.86 5.53
CA ALA A 134 -7.64 -1.06 6.80
C ALA A 134 -7.43 0.27 7.53
N ASN A 135 -7.36 0.21 8.87
CA ASN A 135 -7.09 1.40 9.68
C ASN A 135 -5.64 1.86 9.49
N ALA A 136 -5.41 3.15 9.22
CA ALA A 136 -4.09 3.74 9.05
C ALA A 136 -3.10 3.47 10.20
N SER A 137 -3.61 3.27 11.42
CA SER A 137 -2.79 3.04 12.62
C SER A 137 -2.28 1.60 12.74
N GLU A 138 -2.92 0.65 12.06
CA GLU A 138 -2.53 -0.75 12.08
C GLU A 138 -1.35 -1.01 11.13
N PRO A 139 -0.46 -1.98 11.42
CA PRO A 139 0.57 -2.38 10.47
C PRO A 139 -0.04 -3.00 9.20
N VAL A 140 0.66 -2.90 8.08
CA VAL A 140 0.37 -3.71 6.88
C VAL A 140 1.00 -5.08 7.11
N THR A 141 0.23 -6.15 7.07
CA THR A 141 0.74 -7.52 7.21
C THR A 141 1.02 -8.10 5.83
N VAL A 142 2.26 -8.52 5.58
CA VAL A 142 2.69 -9.13 4.32
C VAL A 142 2.96 -10.61 4.57
N ALA A 143 2.13 -11.48 4.03
CA ALA A 143 2.24 -12.93 4.15
C ALA A 143 3.53 -13.48 3.48
N PRO A 144 3.94 -14.72 3.76
CA PRO A 144 5.06 -15.34 3.05
C PRO A 144 4.78 -15.43 1.55
N TYR A 145 5.82 -15.25 0.73
CA TYR A 145 5.74 -15.25 -0.74
C TYR A 145 4.55 -14.48 -1.33
N SER A 146 4.27 -13.31 -0.77
CA SER A 146 3.16 -12.47 -1.20
C SER A 146 3.58 -11.07 -1.61
N ILE A 147 2.66 -10.40 -2.31
CA ILE A 147 2.79 -9.01 -2.71
C ILE A 147 1.61 -8.24 -2.12
N VAL A 148 1.87 -7.06 -1.57
CA VAL A 148 0.82 -6.18 -1.06
C VAL A 148 0.98 -4.80 -1.68
N SER A 149 -0.08 -4.29 -2.30
CA SER A 149 -0.18 -2.88 -2.69
C SER A 149 -1.08 -2.17 -1.69
N ALA A 150 -0.58 -1.09 -1.09
CA ALA A 150 -1.31 -0.30 -0.10
C ALA A 150 -1.38 1.16 -0.55
N TYR A 151 -2.59 1.67 -0.79
CA TYR A 151 -2.81 3.07 -1.14
C TYR A 151 -3.06 3.92 0.11
N ILE A 152 -2.25 4.96 0.28
CA ILE A 152 -2.18 5.79 1.48
C ILE A 152 -2.54 7.24 1.11
N PRO A 153 -3.81 7.63 1.26
CA PRO A 153 -4.30 8.93 0.78
C PRO A 153 -4.04 10.11 1.73
N TYR A 154 -3.65 9.83 2.98
CA TYR A 154 -3.61 10.83 4.06
C TYR A 154 -2.22 11.38 4.36
N ILE A 155 -1.17 10.77 3.81
CA ILE A 155 0.20 11.24 3.87
C ILE A 155 0.54 11.89 2.53
N ILE A 156 0.94 13.16 2.56
CA ILE A 156 1.34 13.89 1.36
C ILE A 156 2.85 14.12 1.41
N PHE A 157 3.56 13.61 0.41
CA PHE A 157 4.97 13.93 0.19
C PHE A 157 5.09 15.13 -0.73
N GLN A 158 5.99 16.06 -0.39
CA GLN A 158 6.26 17.25 -1.22
C GLN A 158 6.74 16.87 -2.63
N ALA A 159 7.39 15.72 -2.78
CA ALA A 159 7.84 15.21 -4.08
C ALA A 159 6.69 14.70 -4.98
N CYS A 160 5.47 14.54 -4.45
CA CYS A 160 4.30 14.04 -5.17
C CYS A 160 3.36 15.17 -5.62
N ASN A 161 3.90 16.38 -5.84
CA ASN A 161 3.15 17.61 -5.99
C ASN A 161 3.49 18.34 -7.30
#